data_AF-A0A0D8JFP3-F1
#
_entry.id   AF-A0A0D8JFP3-F1
#
_cell.length_a   1.000
_cell.length_b   1.000
_cell.length_c   1.000
_cell.angle_alpha   90.00
_cell.angle_beta   90.00
_cell.angle_gamma   90.00
#
_symmetry.space_group_name_H-M   'P 1'
#
loop_
_entity.id
_entity.type
_entity.pdbx_description
1 polymer ?
#
loop_
_entity_poly.entity_id
_entity_poly.type
_entity_poly.pdbx_seq_one_letter_code
_entity_poly.pdbx_strand_id
1 'polypeptide(L)'
;MADKKLYNLRQIQIWCVLGSPFVAGILISQNYSKFGEGRKSTLWIFIGTLWTLALFGIAMLMPDGTTRSAGMLIPLLNGALIHPIVDRLQGERIRTHFENDGCKSSNGLPIVLSLILMALILTPTILLDRISNTNNYLRADFNGNGVLYSHNTSVEEVDKLGNILTRVEYFSPENPVEVVFEDCDSVIELKLVSDKDYFNNSEFLNEIQSVFKHVSLYDFSKPVGFNLIDKYLKKEKRIHLSQSDSIQYLMESVPFVDNENFRLYYDIMIPEPERAKFQDLILQLDNLFPHQYQYSFICEVADNSFLLNLYIPKTEWNNPKLISEAKLLKTELNQADFSKPFRVKLFENSETNYEEFEIQ
;
A
#
# COMPACT_ATOMS: atom_id res chain seq x y z
N MET A 1 33.60 -24.50 -53.59
CA MET A 1 33.85 -23.86 -52.27
C MET A 1 32.66 -24.22 -51.38
N ALA A 2 32.90 -24.79 -50.20
CA ALA A 2 31.81 -25.15 -49.28
C ALA A 2 30.92 -23.92 -49.01
N ASP A 3 29.61 -24.12 -49.11
CA ASP A 3 28.58 -23.07 -49.05
C ASP A 3 28.68 -22.26 -47.74
N LYS A 4 29.32 -21.09 -47.82
CA LYS A 4 29.58 -20.21 -46.67
C LYS A 4 28.30 -19.50 -46.26
N LYS A 5 27.50 -20.06 -45.37
CA LYS A 5 26.28 -19.38 -44.91
C LYS A 5 26.64 -18.12 -44.11
N LEU A 6 26.17 -16.92 -44.44
CA LEU A 6 26.47 -15.69 -43.67
C LEU A 6 25.26 -15.13 -42.93
N TYR A 7 25.50 -14.37 -41.87
CA TYR A 7 24.46 -13.52 -41.26
C TYR A 7 24.43 -12.18 -41.98
N ASN A 8 23.23 -11.72 -42.35
CA ASN A 8 23.07 -10.40 -42.95
C ASN A 8 23.01 -9.28 -41.89
N LEU A 9 23.16 -8.03 -42.33
CA LEU A 9 23.17 -6.85 -41.45
C LEU A 9 21.90 -6.75 -40.58
N ARG A 10 20.74 -7.03 -41.18
CA ARG A 10 19.45 -6.99 -40.49
C ARG A 10 19.34 -8.05 -39.39
N GLN A 11 19.86 -9.25 -39.60
CA GLN A 11 19.92 -10.28 -38.57
C GLN A 11 20.78 -9.82 -37.40
N ILE A 12 21.97 -9.28 -37.67
CA ILE A 12 22.89 -8.81 -36.63
C ILE A 12 22.24 -7.68 -35.81
N GLN A 13 21.58 -6.74 -36.48
CA GLN A 13 20.85 -5.65 -35.83
C GLN A 13 19.71 -6.16 -34.95
N ILE A 14 18.81 -7.01 -35.47
CA ILE A 14 17.66 -7.54 -34.72
C ILE A 14 18.13 -8.31 -33.49
N TRP A 15 19.14 -9.15 -33.65
CA TRP A 15 19.66 -9.96 -32.54
C TRP A 15 20.51 -9.16 -31.55
N CYS A 16 21.01 -7.98 -31.92
CA CYS A 16 21.56 -7.02 -30.97
C CYS A 16 20.47 -6.45 -30.05
N VAL A 17 19.31 -6.09 -30.62
CA VAL A 17 18.17 -5.55 -29.87
C VAL A 17 17.57 -6.62 -28.95
N LEU A 18 17.32 -7.83 -29.47
CA LEU A 18 16.62 -8.89 -28.73
C LEU A 18 17.55 -9.69 -27.80
N GLY A 19 18.80 -9.89 -28.22
CA GLY A 19 19.74 -10.82 -27.59
C GLY A 19 20.90 -10.18 -26.84
N SER A 20 21.12 -8.86 -27.00
CA SER A 20 22.27 -8.04 -26.53
C SER A 20 23.44 -7.91 -27.53
N PRO A 21 24.36 -6.94 -27.32
CA PRO A 21 25.59 -6.82 -28.09
C PRO A 21 26.48 -8.08 -28.08
N PHE A 22 26.38 -8.93 -27.05
CA PHE A 22 27.09 -10.21 -27.00
C PHE A 22 26.64 -11.15 -28.13
N VAL A 23 25.33 -11.29 -28.32
CA VAL A 23 24.77 -12.14 -29.39
C VAL A 23 25.16 -11.57 -30.75
N ALA A 24 25.05 -10.25 -30.94
CA ALA A 24 25.52 -9.59 -32.17
C ALA A 24 27.03 -9.82 -32.42
N GLY A 25 27.86 -9.72 -31.38
CA GLY A 25 29.30 -9.99 -31.44
C GLY A 25 29.62 -11.42 -31.90
N ILE A 26 28.87 -12.42 -31.44
CA ILE A 26 28.99 -13.80 -31.93
C ILE A 26 28.63 -13.90 -33.41
N LEU A 27 27.54 -13.26 -33.86
CA LEU A 27 27.14 -13.30 -35.28
C LEU A 27 28.19 -12.64 -36.20
N ILE A 28 28.73 -11.48 -35.79
CA ILE A 28 29.81 -10.77 -36.50
C ILE A 28 31.08 -11.63 -36.53
N SER A 29 31.38 -12.29 -35.41
CA SER A 29 32.51 -13.20 -35.29
C SER A 29 32.41 -14.38 -36.26
N GLN A 30 31.24 -14.99 -36.40
CA GLN A 30 31.03 -16.08 -37.35
C GLN A 30 31.20 -15.65 -38.80
N ASN A 31 30.77 -14.42 -39.15
CA ASN A 31 31.05 -13.86 -40.47
C ASN A 31 32.56 -13.69 -40.70
N TYR A 32 33.31 -13.12 -39.74
CA TYR A 32 34.78 -12.99 -39.86
C TYR A 32 35.48 -14.35 -39.99
N SER A 33 35.04 -15.35 -39.22
CA SER A 33 35.56 -16.71 -39.32
C SER A 33 35.38 -17.28 -40.73
N LYS A 34 34.20 -17.07 -41.35
CA LYS A 34 33.91 -17.50 -42.73
C LYS A 34 34.67 -16.70 -43.78
N PHE A 35 35.11 -15.48 -43.47
CA PHE A 35 36.04 -14.70 -44.28
C PHE A 35 37.52 -15.11 -44.10
N GLY A 36 37.82 -16.07 -43.21
CA GLY A 36 39.19 -16.49 -42.92
C GLY A 36 39.93 -15.57 -41.94
N GLU A 37 39.22 -14.64 -41.28
CA GLU A 37 39.80 -13.65 -40.38
C GLU A 37 39.63 -14.05 -38.90
N GLY A 38 40.26 -15.16 -38.50
CA GLY A 38 40.13 -15.72 -37.15
C GLY A 38 40.45 -14.73 -36.01
N ARG A 39 41.47 -13.88 -36.18
CA ARG A 39 41.82 -12.86 -35.18
C ARG A 39 40.70 -11.84 -34.95
N LYS A 40 40.03 -11.39 -36.02
CA LYS A 40 38.89 -10.47 -35.91
C LYS A 40 37.65 -11.18 -35.37
N SER A 41 37.48 -12.47 -35.69
CA SER A 41 36.43 -13.31 -35.11
C SER A 41 36.54 -13.35 -33.56
N THR A 42 37.70 -13.67 -33.00
CA THR A 42 37.87 -13.68 -31.53
C THR A 42 37.69 -12.30 -30.92
N LEU A 43 38.21 -11.26 -31.57
CA LEU A 43 38.08 -9.88 -31.10
C LEU A 43 36.60 -9.46 -30.94
N TRP A 44 35.73 -9.85 -31.86
CA TRP A 44 34.31 -9.46 -31.81
C TRP A 44 33.51 -10.16 -30.72
N ILE A 45 33.90 -11.38 -30.33
CA ILE A 45 33.34 -12.05 -29.14
C ILE A 45 33.71 -11.24 -27.89
N PHE A 46 34.97 -10.82 -27.78
CA PHE A 46 35.45 -10.03 -26.66
C PHE A 46 34.76 -8.66 -26.58
N ILE A 47 34.65 -7.93 -27.71
CA ILE A 47 33.94 -6.65 -27.78
C ILE A 47 32.48 -6.80 -27.38
N GLY A 48 31.76 -7.79 -27.93
CA GLY A 48 30.35 -8.00 -27.59
C GLY A 48 30.14 -8.34 -26.11
N THR A 49 31.05 -9.12 -25.53
CA THR A 49 31.04 -9.45 -24.10
C THR A 49 31.27 -8.22 -23.23
N LEU A 50 32.33 -7.45 -23.49
CA LEU A 50 32.65 -6.23 -22.73
C LEU A 50 31.55 -5.18 -22.85
N TRP A 51 30.97 -5.00 -24.04
CA TRP A 51 29.86 -4.07 -24.25
C TRP A 51 28.66 -4.49 -23.40
N THR A 52 28.30 -5.78 -23.41
CA THR A 52 27.18 -6.30 -22.60
C THR A 52 27.43 -6.10 -21.11
N LEU A 53 28.64 -6.40 -20.62
CA LEU A 53 29.02 -6.17 -19.21
C LEU A 53 28.97 -4.68 -18.84
N ALA A 54 29.41 -3.78 -19.73
CA ALA A 54 29.33 -2.34 -19.51
C ALA A 54 27.88 -1.85 -19.40
N LEU A 55 26.96 -2.37 -20.23
CA LEU A 55 25.54 -2.05 -20.14
C LEU A 55 24.93 -2.51 -18.81
N PHE A 56 25.29 -3.71 -18.33
CA PHE A 56 24.88 -4.18 -17.00
C PHE A 56 25.45 -3.32 -15.88
N GLY A 57 26.72 -2.94 -15.96
CA GLY A 57 27.36 -2.05 -14.99
C GLY A 57 26.66 -0.69 -14.92
N ILE A 58 26.33 -0.10 -16.06
CA ILE A 58 25.58 1.17 -16.12
C ILE A 58 24.17 0.99 -15.54
N ALA A 59 23.48 -0.10 -15.89
CA ALA A 59 22.13 -0.37 -15.39
C ALA A 59 22.10 -0.52 -13.86
N MET A 60 23.12 -1.12 -13.25
CA MET A 60 23.23 -1.24 -11.78
C MET A 60 23.52 0.08 -11.07
N LEU A 61 24.03 1.09 -11.76
CA LEU A 61 24.31 2.42 -11.20
C LEU A 61 23.14 3.41 -11.37
N MET A 62 22.06 3.01 -12.07
CA MET A 62 20.90 3.88 -12.28
C MET A 62 20.03 3.98 -11.01
N PRO A 63 19.58 5.18 -10.62
CA PRO A 63 18.65 5.36 -9.50
C PRO A 63 17.30 4.66 -9.72
N ASP A 64 16.73 4.13 -8.65
CA ASP A 64 15.38 3.55 -8.63
C ASP A 64 14.36 4.56 -9.19
N GLY A 65 13.63 4.16 -10.24
CA GLY A 65 12.62 4.99 -10.93
C GLY A 65 12.99 5.46 -12.34
N THR A 66 14.28 5.51 -12.71
CA THR A 66 14.71 5.87 -14.09
C THR A 66 14.62 4.73 -15.10
N THR A 67 14.45 3.50 -14.63
CA THR A 67 14.50 2.26 -15.43
C THR A 67 13.26 2.03 -16.30
N ARG A 68 12.10 2.60 -15.93
CA ARG A 68 10.81 2.31 -16.59
C ARG A 68 10.73 2.84 -18.03
N SER A 69 11.34 3.98 -18.32
CA SER A 69 11.42 4.56 -19.69
C SER A 69 12.67 4.12 -20.46
N ALA A 70 13.76 3.77 -19.76
CA ALA A 70 15.03 3.35 -20.38
C ALA A 70 15.02 1.91 -20.91
N GLY A 71 14.08 1.07 -20.45
CA GLY A 71 14.09 -0.38 -20.70
C GLY A 71 14.11 -0.80 -22.17
N MET A 72 13.40 -0.08 -23.05
CA MET A 72 13.42 -0.36 -24.50
C MET A 72 14.36 0.55 -25.29
N LEU A 73 14.67 1.74 -24.74
CA LEU A 73 15.52 2.73 -25.40
C LEU A 73 16.96 2.22 -25.55
N ILE A 74 17.52 1.61 -24.50
CA ILE A 74 18.90 1.08 -24.52
C ILE A 74 19.05 -0.04 -25.58
N PRO A 75 18.21 -1.08 -25.64
CA PRO A 75 18.28 -2.09 -26.69
C PRO A 75 18.17 -1.51 -28.12
N LEU A 76 17.25 -0.57 -28.34
CA LEU A 76 17.03 0.05 -29.65
C LEU A 76 18.25 0.88 -30.09
N LEU A 77 18.85 1.67 -29.18
CA LEU A 77 20.08 2.41 -29.45
C LEU A 77 21.24 1.47 -29.81
N ASN A 78 21.40 0.37 -29.08
CA ASN A 78 22.43 -0.63 -29.41
C ASN A 78 22.22 -1.25 -30.80
N GLY A 79 20.98 -1.56 -31.17
CA GLY A 79 20.64 -2.01 -32.52
C GLY A 79 20.90 -0.95 -33.59
N ALA A 80 20.58 0.32 -33.31
CA ALA A 80 20.85 1.43 -34.22
C ALA A 80 22.36 1.67 -34.41
N LEU A 81 23.15 1.53 -33.35
CA LEU A 81 24.60 1.71 -33.39
C LEU A 81 25.34 0.55 -34.07
N ILE A 82 24.90 -0.70 -33.84
CA ILE A 82 25.63 -1.86 -34.39
C ILE A 82 25.54 -1.92 -35.93
N HIS A 83 24.40 -1.51 -36.51
CA HIS A 83 24.18 -1.59 -37.95
C HIS A 83 25.25 -0.84 -38.78
N PRO A 84 25.48 0.47 -38.59
CA PRO A 84 26.50 1.21 -39.34
C PRO A 84 27.93 0.71 -39.05
N ILE A 85 28.21 0.23 -37.84
CA ILE A 85 29.52 -0.35 -37.49
C ILE A 85 29.78 -1.60 -38.34
N VAL A 86 28.81 -2.52 -38.41
CA VAL A 86 28.96 -3.77 -39.17
C VAL A 86 28.97 -3.50 -40.66
N ASP A 87 28.13 -2.59 -41.16
CA ASP A 87 28.10 -2.24 -42.57
C ASP A 87 29.46 -1.69 -43.03
N ARG A 88 30.10 -0.83 -42.23
CA ARG A 88 31.45 -0.31 -42.54
C ARG A 88 32.54 -1.39 -42.51
N LEU A 89 32.39 -2.43 -41.68
CA LEU A 89 33.46 -3.41 -41.42
C LEU A 89 33.35 -4.69 -42.27
N GLN A 90 32.13 -5.09 -42.61
CA GLN A 90 31.82 -6.33 -43.32
C GLN A 90 30.76 -6.14 -44.42
N GLY A 91 30.09 -4.98 -44.50
CA GLY A 91 28.91 -4.77 -45.34
C GLY A 91 29.10 -5.04 -46.83
N GLU A 92 30.22 -4.60 -47.41
CA GLU A 92 30.57 -4.87 -48.81
C GLU A 92 30.65 -6.37 -49.08
N ARG A 93 31.43 -7.10 -48.25
CA ARG A 93 31.60 -8.56 -48.39
C ARG A 93 30.32 -9.34 -48.16
N ILE A 94 29.49 -8.88 -47.22
CA ILE A 94 28.16 -9.46 -46.96
C ILE A 94 27.26 -9.25 -48.18
N ARG A 95 27.25 -8.05 -48.77
CA ARG A 95 26.47 -7.74 -49.98
C ARG A 95 26.91 -8.57 -51.17
N THR A 96 28.21 -8.58 -51.48
CA THR A 96 28.77 -9.39 -52.56
C THR A 96 28.46 -10.89 -52.38
N HIS A 97 28.44 -11.40 -51.14
CA HIS A 97 28.05 -12.79 -50.89
C HIS A 97 26.60 -13.06 -51.28
N PHE A 98 25.67 -12.18 -50.93
CA PHE A 98 24.25 -12.35 -51.23
C PHE A 98 23.88 -11.97 -52.68
N GLU A 99 24.64 -11.09 -53.33
CA GLU A 99 24.53 -10.79 -54.77
C GLU A 99 24.97 -11.97 -55.64
N ASN A 100 25.89 -12.81 -55.14
CA ASN A 100 26.33 -14.04 -55.80
C ASN A 100 25.52 -15.28 -55.36
N ASP A 101 24.24 -15.11 -55.00
CA ASP A 101 23.31 -16.17 -54.56
C ASP A 101 23.81 -16.98 -53.34
N GLY A 102 24.67 -16.40 -52.51
CA GLY A 102 25.19 -17.05 -51.32
C GLY A 102 24.13 -17.29 -50.25
N CYS A 103 24.24 -18.43 -49.54
CA CYS A 103 23.24 -18.82 -48.55
C CYS A 103 23.27 -17.97 -47.26
N LYS A 104 22.10 -17.82 -46.65
CA LYS A 104 21.89 -17.14 -45.35
C LYS A 104 21.98 -18.14 -44.18
N SER A 105 22.61 -17.73 -43.07
CA SER A 105 22.61 -18.51 -41.82
C SER A 105 21.24 -18.46 -41.11
N SER A 106 20.87 -19.57 -40.46
CA SER A 106 19.61 -19.68 -39.72
C SER A 106 19.60 -18.85 -38.45
N ASN A 107 18.40 -18.49 -37.98
CA ASN A 107 18.19 -17.77 -36.73
C ASN A 107 18.22 -18.67 -35.49
N GLY A 108 18.40 -20.00 -35.63
CA GLY A 108 18.34 -20.93 -34.50
C GLY A 108 19.41 -20.65 -33.43
N LEU A 109 20.66 -20.43 -33.86
CA LEU A 109 21.75 -20.11 -32.93
C LEU A 109 21.50 -18.82 -32.13
N PRO A 110 21.19 -17.66 -32.74
CA PRO A 110 20.96 -16.45 -31.96
C PRO A 110 19.73 -16.54 -31.04
N ILE A 111 18.69 -17.31 -31.40
CA ILE A 111 17.56 -17.61 -30.49
C ILE A 111 18.06 -18.30 -29.23
N VAL A 112 18.81 -19.40 -29.38
CA VAL A 112 19.32 -20.19 -28.26
C VAL A 112 20.24 -19.35 -27.38
N LEU A 113 21.15 -18.58 -27.97
CA LEU A 113 22.05 -17.70 -27.22
C LEU A 113 21.30 -16.62 -26.44
N SER A 114 20.25 -16.03 -27.02
CA SER A 114 19.44 -15.02 -26.34
C SER A 114 18.67 -15.62 -25.15
N LEU A 115 18.12 -16.82 -25.31
CA LEU A 115 17.43 -17.53 -24.24
C LEU A 115 18.38 -17.91 -23.09
N ILE A 116 19.59 -18.39 -23.40
CA ILE A 116 20.60 -18.71 -22.39
C ILE A 116 20.99 -17.45 -21.61
N LEU A 117 21.25 -16.33 -22.31
CA LEU A 117 21.62 -15.09 -21.65
C LEU A 117 20.48 -14.57 -20.76
N MET A 118 19.24 -14.61 -21.26
CA MET A 118 18.04 -14.25 -20.49
C MET A 118 17.91 -15.12 -19.23
N ALA A 119 18.07 -16.43 -19.34
CA ALA A 119 18.01 -17.35 -18.21
C ALA A 119 19.12 -17.08 -17.19
N LEU A 120 20.34 -16.78 -17.66
CA LEU A 120 21.48 -16.44 -16.80
C LEU A 120 21.24 -15.18 -15.97
N ILE A 121 20.45 -14.22 -16.49
CA ILE A 121 20.13 -12.97 -15.78
C ILE A 121 18.90 -13.15 -14.89
N LEU A 122 17.81 -13.74 -15.40
CA LEU A 122 16.55 -13.86 -14.68
C LEU A 122 16.58 -14.90 -13.56
N THR A 123 17.32 -16.00 -13.72
CA THR A 123 17.32 -17.07 -12.72
C THR A 123 17.91 -16.60 -11.39
N PRO A 124 19.10 -15.96 -11.35
CA PRO A 124 19.65 -15.44 -10.11
C PRO A 124 18.78 -14.36 -9.47
N THR A 125 18.15 -13.48 -10.26
CA THR A 125 17.29 -12.42 -9.70
C THR A 125 16.03 -13.00 -9.06
N ILE A 126 15.37 -13.96 -9.71
CA ILE A 126 14.20 -14.66 -9.15
C ILE A 126 14.59 -15.47 -7.91
N LEU A 127 15.74 -16.15 -7.92
CA LEU A 127 16.22 -16.91 -6.77
C LEU A 127 16.57 -16.00 -5.58
N LEU A 128 17.28 -14.89 -5.83
CA LEU A 128 17.61 -13.90 -4.81
C LEU A 128 16.33 -13.29 -4.22
N ASP A 129 15.35 -12.96 -5.05
CA ASP A 129 14.05 -12.44 -4.60
C ASP A 129 13.33 -13.45 -3.71
N ARG A 130 13.28 -14.72 -4.11
CA ARG A 130 12.67 -15.78 -3.28
C ARG A 130 13.39 -15.99 -1.95
N ILE A 131 14.73 -16.02 -1.95
CA ILE A 131 15.51 -16.16 -0.70
C ILE A 131 15.35 -14.92 0.19
N SER A 132 15.19 -13.75 -0.43
CA SER A 132 15.04 -12.46 0.23
C SER A 132 13.65 -12.24 0.83
N ASN A 133 12.59 -12.77 0.20
CA ASN A 133 11.19 -12.46 0.47
C ASN A 133 10.39 -13.65 1.02
N THR A 134 11.02 -14.63 1.68
CA THR A 134 10.27 -15.61 2.51
C THR A 134 9.72 -14.89 3.74
N ASN A 135 8.66 -14.13 3.55
CA ASN A 135 7.90 -13.55 4.64
C ASN A 135 6.85 -14.61 5.03
N ASN A 136 6.96 -15.19 6.22
CA ASN A 136 6.11 -16.29 6.70
C ASN A 136 4.70 -15.84 7.12
N TYR A 137 4.22 -14.72 6.58
CA TYR A 137 2.92 -14.16 6.91
C TYR A 137 1.84 -14.77 6.02
N LEU A 138 0.73 -15.13 6.64
CA LEU A 138 -0.56 -15.32 5.99
C LEU A 138 -1.16 -13.96 5.64
N ARG A 139 -2.11 -13.92 4.70
CA ARG A 139 -2.80 -12.69 4.27
C ARG A 139 -4.31 -12.86 4.39
N ALA A 140 -4.97 -11.95 5.11
CA ALA A 140 -6.41 -11.76 5.09
C ALA A 140 -6.75 -10.55 4.19
N ASP A 141 -7.79 -10.65 3.38
CA ASP A 141 -8.19 -9.63 2.41
C ASP A 141 -9.41 -8.84 2.86
N PHE A 142 -9.33 -7.51 2.77
CA PHE A 142 -10.39 -6.56 3.10
C PHE A 142 -10.60 -5.61 1.91
N ASN A 143 -11.31 -6.10 0.89
CA ASN A 143 -11.58 -5.38 -0.36
C ASN A 143 -10.30 -4.88 -1.06
N GLY A 144 -9.32 -5.77 -1.20
CA GLY A 144 -8.02 -5.48 -1.82
C GLY A 144 -6.95 -5.01 -0.82
N ASN A 145 -7.33 -4.48 0.34
CA ASN A 145 -6.40 -4.23 1.45
C ASN A 145 -5.98 -5.55 2.11
N GLY A 146 -4.79 -5.58 2.70
CA GLY A 146 -4.22 -6.80 3.28
C GLY A 146 -3.83 -6.65 4.74
N VAL A 147 -4.25 -7.60 5.57
CA VAL A 147 -3.61 -7.82 6.88
C VAL A 147 -2.71 -9.03 6.75
N LEU A 148 -1.40 -8.81 6.88
CA LEU A 148 -0.37 -9.83 6.90
C LEU A 148 -0.17 -10.28 8.35
N TYR A 149 -0.33 -11.56 8.66
CA TYR A 149 -0.29 -12.05 10.04
C TYR A 149 0.44 -13.37 10.17
N SER A 150 1.06 -13.63 11.32
CA SER A 150 1.78 -14.86 11.58
C SER A 150 0.82 -16.02 11.89
N HIS A 151 1.26 -17.26 11.69
CA HIS A 151 0.42 -18.45 11.89
C HIS A 151 -0.12 -18.64 13.32
N ASN A 152 0.48 -18.00 14.30
CA ASN A 152 0.06 -18.01 15.70
C ASN A 152 -1.01 -16.95 16.04
N THR A 153 -1.21 -15.94 15.18
CA THR A 153 -2.19 -14.88 15.41
C THR A 153 -3.62 -15.40 15.22
N SER A 154 -4.52 -15.04 16.13
CA SER A 154 -5.94 -15.42 16.04
C SER A 154 -6.62 -14.78 14.82
N VAL A 155 -7.34 -15.59 14.03
CA VAL A 155 -8.12 -15.09 12.88
C VAL A 155 -9.17 -14.07 13.32
N GLU A 156 -9.77 -14.25 14.49
CA GLU A 156 -10.76 -13.30 15.03
C GLU A 156 -10.14 -11.92 15.30
N GLU A 157 -8.90 -11.87 15.79
CA GLU A 157 -8.21 -10.59 16.00
C GLU A 157 -7.78 -9.94 14.70
N VAL A 158 -7.42 -10.74 13.69
CA VAL A 158 -7.12 -10.28 12.33
C VAL A 158 -8.36 -9.64 11.69
N ASP A 159 -9.51 -10.33 11.78
CA ASP A 159 -10.79 -9.83 11.26
C ASP A 159 -11.23 -8.56 12.01
N LYS A 160 -11.05 -8.55 13.34
CA LYS A 160 -11.30 -7.36 14.16
C LYS A 160 -10.46 -6.17 13.70
N LEU A 161 -9.15 -6.34 13.52
CA LEU A 161 -8.26 -5.28 13.05
C LEU A 161 -8.67 -4.79 11.66
N GLY A 162 -8.89 -5.69 10.70
CA GLY A 162 -9.22 -5.30 9.32
C GLY A 162 -10.53 -4.52 9.23
N ASN A 163 -11.53 -4.89 10.05
CA ASN A 163 -12.79 -4.16 10.16
C ASN A 163 -12.59 -2.77 10.79
N ILE A 164 -11.73 -2.64 11.80
CA ILE A 164 -11.38 -1.33 12.41
C ILE A 164 -10.70 -0.44 11.37
N LEU A 165 -9.68 -0.95 10.66
CA LEU A 165 -8.94 -0.20 9.65
C LEU A 165 -9.81 0.24 8.46
N THR A 166 -10.82 -0.57 8.12
CA THR A 166 -11.84 -0.19 7.13
C THR A 166 -12.74 0.93 7.65
N ARG A 167 -13.14 0.85 8.92
CA ARG A 167 -14.03 1.84 9.54
C ARG A 167 -13.39 3.22 9.70
N VAL A 168 -12.09 3.26 10.00
CA VAL A 168 -11.32 4.52 10.09
C VAL A 168 -10.82 5.03 8.74
N GLU A 169 -11.30 4.44 7.64
CA GLU A 169 -10.96 4.79 6.26
C GLU A 169 -9.46 4.68 5.93
N TYR A 170 -8.67 4.02 6.77
CA TYR A 170 -7.28 3.70 6.46
C TYR A 170 -7.20 2.65 5.35
N PHE A 171 -8.07 1.65 5.39
CA PHE A 171 -8.29 0.72 4.28
C PHE A 171 -9.28 1.34 3.30
N SER A 172 -8.79 1.65 2.10
CA SER A 172 -9.59 2.19 1.00
C SER A 172 -9.45 1.31 -0.24
N PRO A 173 -10.54 0.96 -0.95
CA PRO A 173 -10.46 0.24 -2.22
C PRO A 173 -9.73 1.02 -3.33
N GLU A 174 -9.68 2.35 -3.24
CA GLU A 174 -9.02 3.19 -4.26
C GLU A 174 -7.49 3.15 -4.15
N ASN A 175 -6.99 3.01 -2.93
CA ASN A 175 -5.57 2.92 -2.63
C ASN A 175 -5.31 1.73 -1.69
N PRO A 176 -5.28 0.49 -2.21
CA PRO A 176 -5.08 -0.68 -1.39
C PRO A 176 -3.72 -0.65 -0.67
N VAL A 177 -3.76 -0.85 0.65
CA VAL A 177 -2.57 -0.90 1.50
C VAL A 177 -2.50 -2.23 2.23
N GLU A 178 -1.30 -2.55 2.71
CA GLU A 178 -1.06 -3.71 3.56
C GLU A 178 -0.51 -3.28 4.92
N VAL A 179 -0.87 -4.03 5.95
CA VAL A 179 -0.32 -3.89 7.31
C VAL A 179 0.14 -5.26 7.79
N VAL A 180 1.12 -5.28 8.69
CA VAL A 180 1.54 -6.50 9.39
C VAL A 180 0.95 -6.50 10.80
N PHE A 181 0.40 -7.63 11.22
CA PHE A 181 -0.21 -7.83 12.52
C PHE A 181 0.35 -9.10 13.16
N GLU A 182 1.26 -8.90 14.11
CA GLU A 182 2.08 -9.97 14.68
C GLU A 182 1.80 -10.13 16.17
N ASP A 183 1.29 -11.30 16.55
CA ASP A 183 1.06 -11.63 17.95
C ASP A 183 2.37 -12.07 18.62
N CYS A 184 2.92 -11.20 19.47
CA CYS A 184 4.10 -11.49 20.30
C CYS A 184 3.69 -11.88 21.73
N ASP A 185 4.62 -12.39 22.53
CA ASP A 185 4.32 -12.94 23.87
C ASP A 185 3.53 -11.97 24.78
N SER A 186 3.88 -10.67 24.78
CA SER A 186 3.32 -9.67 25.69
C SER A 186 2.60 -8.49 25.03
N VAL A 187 2.64 -8.40 23.70
CA VAL A 187 2.15 -7.25 22.91
C VAL A 187 1.76 -7.77 21.54
N ILE A 188 0.74 -7.18 20.93
CA ILE A 188 0.49 -7.40 19.50
C ILE A 188 1.12 -6.23 18.73
N GLU A 189 1.99 -6.50 17.77
CA GLU A 189 2.61 -5.45 16.96
C GLU A 189 1.80 -5.21 15.68
N LEU A 190 1.23 -4.01 15.56
CA LEU A 190 0.68 -3.48 14.32
C LEU A 190 1.77 -2.68 13.59
N LYS A 191 2.16 -3.13 12.40
CA LYS A 191 3.18 -2.49 11.57
C LYS A 191 2.57 -1.98 10.27
N LEU A 192 2.59 -0.67 10.04
CA LEU A 192 2.13 -0.12 8.76
C LEU A 192 3.23 -0.26 7.71
N VAL A 193 2.88 -0.78 6.54
CA VAL A 193 3.81 -0.91 5.43
C VAL A 193 3.97 0.43 4.74
N SER A 194 5.18 1.00 4.74
CA SER A 194 5.46 2.28 4.09
C SER A 194 6.82 2.26 3.39
N ASP A 195 7.06 3.19 2.46
CA ASP A 195 8.41 3.39 1.95
C ASP A 195 9.33 3.90 3.08
N LYS A 196 10.58 3.43 3.09
CA LYS A 196 11.55 3.74 4.15
C LYS A 196 11.80 5.24 4.31
N ASP A 197 11.65 6.00 3.23
CA ASP A 197 11.84 7.46 3.22
C ASP A 197 10.80 8.18 4.09
N TYR A 198 9.63 7.57 4.33
CA TYR A 198 8.59 8.12 5.21
C TYR A 198 8.85 7.88 6.69
N PHE A 199 9.82 7.04 7.07
CA PHE A 199 10.04 6.68 8.47
C PHE A 199 10.35 7.88 9.37
N ASN A 200 10.89 8.97 8.80
CA ASN A 200 11.22 10.19 9.52
C ASN A 200 10.42 11.42 9.04
N ASN A 201 9.40 11.22 8.20
CA ASN A 201 8.56 12.30 7.71
C ASN A 201 7.56 12.70 8.81
N SER A 202 7.67 13.91 9.35
CA SER A 202 6.83 14.37 10.47
C SER A 202 5.35 14.50 10.12
N GLU A 203 5.02 14.91 8.89
CA GLU A 203 3.64 15.06 8.44
C GLU A 203 2.95 13.69 8.38
N PHE A 204 3.58 12.73 7.69
CA PHE A 204 3.12 11.34 7.64
C PHE A 204 3.01 10.72 9.03
N LEU A 205 4.01 10.93 9.89
CA LEU A 205 3.99 10.41 11.26
C LEU A 205 2.86 11.00 12.11
N ASN A 206 2.43 12.25 11.85
CA ASN A 206 1.31 12.87 12.55
C ASN A 206 -0.03 12.30 12.05
N GLU A 207 -0.16 12.07 10.74
CA GLU A 207 -1.38 11.47 10.17
C GLU A 207 -1.63 10.07 10.74
N ILE A 208 -0.62 9.19 10.71
CA ILE A 208 -0.78 7.80 11.16
C ILE A 208 -0.94 7.66 12.68
N GLN A 209 -0.52 8.65 13.47
CA GLN A 209 -0.72 8.64 14.92
C GLN A 209 -2.20 8.59 15.30
N SER A 210 -3.06 9.23 14.50
CA SER A 210 -4.52 9.18 14.70
C SER A 210 -5.05 7.75 14.55
N VAL A 211 -4.63 7.04 13.49
CA VAL A 211 -4.99 5.63 13.23
C VAL A 211 -4.50 4.74 14.36
N PHE A 212 -3.25 4.89 14.78
CA PHE A 212 -2.68 4.12 15.89
C PHE A 212 -3.43 4.35 17.20
N LYS A 213 -3.71 5.62 17.54
CA LYS A 213 -4.50 5.90 18.72
C LYS A 213 -5.88 5.27 18.60
N HIS A 214 -6.57 5.39 17.47
CA HIS A 214 -7.89 4.79 17.25
C HIS A 214 -7.88 3.28 17.48
N VAL A 215 -6.94 2.57 16.85
CA VAL A 215 -6.79 1.11 17.02
C VAL A 215 -6.51 0.76 18.49
N SER A 216 -5.69 1.55 19.19
CA SER A 216 -5.34 1.28 20.61
C SER A 216 -6.52 1.34 21.59
N LEU A 217 -7.64 1.93 21.19
CA LEU A 217 -8.84 2.06 22.03
C LEU A 217 -9.75 0.83 21.97
N TYR A 218 -9.51 -0.07 21.00
CA TYR A 218 -10.25 -1.31 20.88
C TYR A 218 -9.66 -2.39 21.79
N ASP A 219 -10.54 -3.24 22.33
CA ASP A 219 -10.17 -4.29 23.28
C ASP A 219 -9.53 -5.50 22.58
N PHE A 220 -8.21 -5.49 22.41
CA PHE A 220 -7.44 -6.65 21.91
C PHE A 220 -7.02 -7.55 23.08
N SER A 221 -6.68 -8.81 22.81
CA SER A 221 -6.24 -9.74 23.87
C SER A 221 -4.97 -9.29 24.60
N LYS A 222 -4.17 -8.43 23.96
CA LYS A 222 -2.95 -7.83 24.49
C LYS A 222 -2.86 -6.36 24.07
N PRO A 223 -2.05 -5.52 24.76
CA PRO A 223 -1.77 -4.17 24.30
C PRO A 223 -1.22 -4.17 22.87
N VAL A 224 -1.61 -3.18 22.07
CA VAL A 224 -1.13 -3.03 20.68
C VAL A 224 0.06 -2.06 20.64
N GLY A 225 1.19 -2.53 20.14
CA GLY A 225 2.37 -1.72 19.83
C GLY A 225 2.38 -1.32 18.36
N PHE A 226 2.90 -0.12 18.07
CA PHE A 226 2.86 0.45 16.73
C PHE A 226 4.24 0.63 16.13
N ASN A 227 4.44 0.04 14.96
CA ASN A 227 5.68 0.15 14.20
C ASN A 227 5.39 0.60 12.76
N LEU A 228 6.43 1.11 12.08
CA LEU A 228 6.49 1.16 10.63
C LEU A 228 7.38 0.02 10.14
N ILE A 229 7.05 -0.54 8.98
CA ILE A 229 7.86 -1.55 8.31
C ILE A 229 8.02 -1.20 6.83
N ASP A 230 9.19 -1.44 6.26
CA ASP A 230 9.42 -1.16 4.84
C ASP A 230 8.63 -2.15 3.95
N LYS A 231 8.37 -1.78 2.70
CA LYS A 231 7.65 -2.63 1.72
C LYS A 231 8.26 -4.01 1.46
N TYR A 232 9.49 -4.23 1.92
CA TYR A 232 10.18 -5.52 1.81
C TYR A 232 10.06 -6.36 3.09
N LEU A 233 9.40 -5.83 4.13
CA LEU A 233 9.21 -6.42 5.46
C LEU A 233 10.53 -6.73 6.20
N LYS A 234 11.54 -5.86 6.06
CA LYS A 234 12.90 -6.07 6.60
C LYS A 234 13.34 -5.04 7.62
N LYS A 235 12.94 -3.78 7.42
CA LYS A 235 13.37 -2.68 8.29
C LYS A 235 12.18 -2.13 9.03
N GLU A 236 12.29 -2.11 10.35
CA GLU A 236 11.24 -1.64 11.23
C GLU A 236 11.68 -0.38 11.98
N LYS A 237 10.70 0.46 12.31
CA LYS A 237 10.87 1.59 13.22
C LYS A 237 9.69 1.62 14.19
N ARG A 238 9.97 1.46 15.49
CA ARG A 238 8.97 1.61 16.54
C ARG A 238 8.52 3.07 16.64
N ILE A 239 7.20 3.25 16.76
CA ILE A 239 6.57 4.56 16.95
C ILE A 239 6.14 4.68 18.40
N HIS A 240 6.57 5.76 19.05
CA HIS A 240 6.11 6.13 20.39
C HIS A 240 5.06 7.21 20.24
N LEU A 241 3.82 6.89 20.60
CA LEU A 241 2.73 7.87 20.61
C LEU A 241 3.00 8.91 21.71
N SER A 242 3.05 10.20 21.37
CA SER A 242 3.11 11.25 22.39
C SER A 242 1.74 11.37 23.07
N GLN A 243 1.74 11.51 24.39
CA GLN A 243 0.51 11.65 25.18
C GLN A 243 -0.12 13.05 25.09
N SER A 244 0.57 14.01 24.48
CA SER A 244 0.09 15.37 24.15
C SER A 244 0.11 15.49 22.63
N ASP A 245 -0.89 16.03 21.92
CA ASP A 245 -1.88 17.06 22.24
C ASP A 245 -3.30 16.63 21.83
N SER A 246 -4.30 17.47 22.13
CA SER A 246 -5.72 17.37 21.81
C SER A 246 -6.04 16.66 20.49
N ILE A 247 -6.25 15.35 20.56
CA ILE A 247 -6.80 14.60 19.44
C ILE A 247 -8.30 14.85 19.48
N GLN A 248 -8.83 15.49 18.44
CA GLN A 248 -10.25 15.40 18.13
C GLN A 248 -10.59 13.91 18.11
N TYR A 249 -11.28 13.43 19.14
CA TYR A 249 -11.77 12.07 19.16
C TYR A 249 -12.64 11.91 17.91
N LEU A 250 -12.29 10.95 17.05
CA LEU A 250 -13.12 10.62 15.90
C LEU A 250 -14.47 10.15 16.45
N MET A 251 -15.52 10.91 16.18
CA MET A 251 -16.88 10.46 16.44
C MET A 251 -17.25 9.45 15.37
N GLU A 252 -17.65 8.26 15.78
CA GLU A 252 -18.31 7.30 14.89
C GLU A 252 -19.82 7.57 14.87
N SER A 253 -20.51 7.13 13.82
CA SER A 253 -21.97 7.18 13.77
C SER A 253 -22.57 5.84 13.40
N VAL A 254 -23.65 5.46 14.07
CA VAL A 254 -24.39 4.23 13.82
C VAL A 254 -25.90 4.51 13.88
N PRO A 255 -26.71 3.95 12.95
CA PRO A 255 -28.17 3.93 13.15
C PRO A 255 -28.53 3.09 14.37
N PHE A 256 -29.66 3.38 15.02
CA PHE A 256 -30.11 2.53 16.12
C PHE A 256 -30.55 1.16 15.58
N VAL A 257 -30.28 0.10 16.33
CA VAL A 257 -30.56 -1.28 15.92
C VAL A 257 -32.04 -1.49 15.59
N ASP A 258 -32.94 -0.99 16.46
CA ASP A 258 -34.39 -1.17 16.31
C ASP A 258 -35.12 0.08 15.78
N ASN A 259 -34.39 1.13 15.36
CA ASN A 259 -35.00 2.33 14.76
C ASN A 259 -34.03 3.10 13.84
N GLU A 260 -34.14 2.89 12.53
CA GLU A 260 -33.28 3.55 11.54
C GLU A 260 -33.44 5.09 11.45
N ASN A 261 -34.52 5.66 12.01
CA ASN A 261 -34.70 7.12 12.06
C ASN A 261 -33.80 7.78 13.11
N PHE A 262 -33.26 7.00 14.05
CA PHE A 262 -32.40 7.50 15.12
C PHE A 262 -30.95 7.19 14.78
N ARG A 263 -30.07 8.15 15.04
CA ARG A 263 -28.64 8.00 14.81
C ARG A 263 -27.86 8.39 16.06
N LEU A 264 -26.95 7.51 16.48
CA LEU A 264 -26.00 7.78 17.55
C LEU A 264 -24.66 8.16 16.94
N TYR A 265 -24.21 9.37 17.22
CA TYR A 265 -22.83 9.81 17.06
C TYR A 265 -22.14 9.64 18.40
N TYR A 266 -21.01 8.94 18.46
CA TYR A 266 -20.36 8.63 19.73
C TYR A 266 -18.84 8.70 19.66
N ASP A 267 -18.23 9.09 20.77
CA ASP A 267 -16.81 8.87 21.01
C ASP A 267 -16.54 7.36 21.12
N ILE A 268 -15.64 6.85 20.29
CA ILE A 268 -15.21 5.45 20.24
C ILE A 268 -14.79 4.86 21.59
N MET A 269 -14.41 5.73 22.55
CA MET A 269 -14.11 5.35 23.92
C MET A 269 -15.32 4.82 24.70
N ILE A 270 -16.54 5.04 24.22
CA ILE A 270 -17.78 4.51 24.81
C ILE A 270 -17.94 3.05 24.38
N PRO A 271 -17.85 2.04 25.27
CA PRO A 271 -17.92 0.63 24.92
C PRO A 271 -19.24 0.23 24.26
N GLU A 272 -19.21 -0.80 23.39
CA GLU A 272 -20.41 -1.29 22.68
C GLU A 272 -21.60 -1.62 23.60
N PRO A 273 -21.42 -2.31 24.75
CA PRO A 273 -22.52 -2.57 25.68
C PRO A 273 -23.17 -1.30 26.22
N GLU A 274 -22.38 -0.24 26.47
CA GLU A 274 -22.90 1.05 26.93
C GLU A 274 -23.69 1.77 25.82
N ARG A 275 -23.22 1.66 24.57
CA ARG A 275 -23.94 2.22 23.42
C ARG A 275 -25.26 1.50 23.17
N ALA A 276 -25.27 0.17 23.27
CA ALA A 276 -26.49 -0.63 23.13
C ALA A 276 -27.50 -0.28 24.24
N LYS A 277 -27.04 -0.22 25.50
CA LYS A 277 -27.85 0.19 26.64
C LYS A 277 -28.41 1.61 26.49
N PHE A 278 -27.62 2.53 25.98
CA PHE A 278 -28.08 3.89 25.66
C PHE A 278 -29.20 3.87 24.61
N GLN A 279 -29.02 3.11 23.52
CA GLN A 279 -30.05 2.99 22.49
C GLN A 279 -31.36 2.41 23.05
N ASP A 280 -31.27 1.32 23.81
CA ASP A 280 -32.43 0.67 24.43
C ASP A 280 -33.21 1.63 25.34
N LEU A 281 -32.49 2.41 26.16
CA LEU A 281 -33.10 3.38 27.06
C LEU A 281 -33.81 4.50 26.27
N ILE A 282 -33.16 5.06 25.24
CA ILE A 282 -33.75 6.11 24.42
C ILE A 282 -35.01 5.61 23.69
N LEU A 283 -35.02 4.38 23.20
CA LEU A 283 -36.17 3.77 22.54
C LEU A 283 -37.36 3.60 23.49
N GLN A 284 -37.12 3.36 24.78
CA GLN A 284 -38.17 3.27 25.81
C GLN A 284 -38.79 4.63 26.15
N LEU A 285 -38.11 5.74 25.84
CA LEU A 285 -38.56 7.10 26.09
C LEU A 285 -39.38 7.68 24.91
N ASP A 286 -40.31 6.89 24.35
CA ASP A 286 -41.14 7.28 23.18
C ASP A 286 -41.94 8.58 23.40
N ASN A 287 -42.32 8.87 24.65
CA ASN A 287 -42.97 10.14 25.01
C ASN A 287 -42.07 11.36 24.80
N LEU A 288 -40.74 11.20 24.92
CA LEU A 288 -39.75 12.25 24.71
C LEU A 288 -39.20 12.22 23.28
N PHE A 289 -39.03 11.03 22.72
CA PHE A 289 -38.49 10.80 21.39
C PHE A 289 -39.43 9.89 20.58
N PRO A 290 -40.51 10.44 20.00
CA PRO A 290 -41.45 9.65 19.22
C PRO A 290 -40.77 9.00 18.01
N HIS A 291 -40.94 7.69 17.85
CA HIS A 291 -40.17 6.86 16.90
C HIS A 291 -40.31 7.27 15.41
N GLN A 292 -41.36 8.02 15.09
CA GLN A 292 -41.67 8.51 13.74
C GLN A 292 -40.82 9.72 13.30
N TYR A 293 -40.12 10.38 14.21
CA TYR A 293 -39.28 11.53 13.90
C TYR A 293 -37.80 11.14 13.83
N GLN A 294 -37.00 11.96 13.14
CA GLN A 294 -35.55 11.76 13.05
C GLN A 294 -34.85 12.47 14.19
N TYR A 295 -34.01 11.74 14.91
CA TYR A 295 -33.20 12.28 16.02
C TYR A 295 -31.74 11.87 15.84
N SER A 296 -30.85 12.80 16.17
CA SER A 296 -29.41 12.57 16.24
C SER A 296 -28.94 12.83 17.66
N PHE A 297 -28.26 11.84 18.24
CA PHE A 297 -27.71 11.90 19.59
C PHE A 297 -26.20 11.95 19.49
N ILE A 298 -25.56 12.87 20.21
CA ILE A 298 -24.10 13.03 20.22
C ILE A 298 -23.63 12.71 21.63
N CYS A 299 -22.91 11.60 21.80
CA CYS A 299 -22.37 11.15 23.07
C CYS A 299 -20.84 11.22 23.08
N GLU A 300 -20.28 11.96 24.02
CA GLU A 300 -18.83 12.15 24.15
C GLU A 300 -18.33 11.63 25.51
N VAL A 301 -17.05 11.30 25.59
CA VAL A 301 -16.42 11.03 26.89
C VAL A 301 -15.83 12.33 27.44
N ALA A 302 -16.26 12.70 28.64
CA ALA A 302 -15.72 13.85 29.37
C ALA A 302 -15.21 13.36 30.73
N ASP A 303 -13.88 13.19 30.85
CA ASP A 303 -13.16 12.70 32.04
C ASP A 303 -13.90 11.58 32.81
N ASN A 304 -14.72 11.95 33.79
CA ASN A 304 -15.46 11.05 34.68
C ASN A 304 -16.97 10.93 34.36
N SER A 305 -17.40 11.32 33.16
CA SER A 305 -18.80 11.33 32.74
C SER A 305 -18.94 11.02 31.25
N PHE A 306 -20.13 10.57 30.85
CA PHE A 306 -20.59 10.65 29.47
C PHE A 306 -21.30 11.98 29.27
N LEU A 307 -21.04 12.64 28.15
CA LEU A 307 -21.66 13.92 27.79
C LEU A 307 -22.62 13.70 26.62
N LEU A 308 -23.92 13.86 26.86
CA LEU A 308 -24.94 13.85 25.82
C LEU A 308 -25.22 15.29 25.36
N ASN A 309 -24.88 15.57 24.11
CA ASN A 309 -25.12 16.84 23.44
C ASN A 309 -26.40 16.75 22.59
N LEU A 310 -27.38 17.60 22.90
CA LEU A 310 -28.64 17.72 22.17
C LEU A 310 -28.68 19.03 21.39
N TYR A 311 -28.85 18.94 20.06
CA TYR A 311 -28.96 20.11 19.22
C TYR A 311 -30.32 20.78 19.42
N ILE A 312 -30.33 21.94 20.08
CA ILE A 312 -31.54 22.71 20.33
C ILE A 312 -31.24 24.20 20.11
N PRO A 313 -32.03 24.91 19.29
CA PRO A 313 -31.86 26.34 19.08
C PRO A 313 -31.88 27.11 20.41
N LYS A 314 -30.99 28.09 20.56
CA LYS A 314 -30.81 28.85 21.81
C LYS A 314 -32.10 29.55 22.25
N THR A 315 -32.96 29.91 21.30
CA THR A 315 -34.27 30.51 21.58
C THR A 315 -35.19 29.63 22.43
N GLU A 316 -35.01 28.31 22.39
CA GLU A 316 -35.83 27.34 23.13
C GLU A 316 -35.25 26.98 24.51
N TRP A 317 -34.03 27.43 24.87
CA TRP A 317 -33.39 27.02 26.12
C TRP A 317 -34.12 27.51 27.38
N ASN A 318 -34.96 28.53 27.27
CA ASN A 318 -35.80 29.02 28.37
C ASN A 318 -37.19 28.37 28.40
N ASN A 319 -37.49 27.45 27.48
CA ASN A 319 -38.77 26.76 27.42
C ASN A 319 -38.93 25.81 28.63
N PRO A 320 -39.88 26.05 29.56
CA PRO A 320 -39.99 25.27 30.78
C PRO A 320 -40.29 23.79 30.53
N LYS A 321 -41.04 23.49 29.46
CA LYS A 321 -41.37 22.12 29.08
C LYS A 321 -40.11 21.37 28.65
N LEU A 322 -39.34 21.97 27.73
CA LEU A 322 -38.09 21.40 27.24
C LEU A 322 -37.09 21.14 28.39
N ILE A 323 -36.91 22.12 29.28
CA ILE A 323 -36.00 21.97 30.41
C ILE A 323 -36.45 20.85 31.36
N SER A 324 -37.76 20.69 31.56
CA SER A 324 -38.30 19.58 32.35
C SER A 324 -38.04 18.23 31.68
N GLU A 325 -38.20 18.14 30.35
CA GLU A 325 -37.95 16.92 29.57
C GLU A 325 -36.46 16.55 29.56
N ALA A 326 -35.56 17.53 29.38
CA ALA A 326 -34.11 17.30 29.42
C ALA A 326 -33.63 16.86 30.82
N LYS A 327 -34.24 17.37 31.89
CA LYS A 327 -33.98 16.91 33.27
C LYS A 327 -34.47 15.49 33.53
N LEU A 328 -35.65 15.14 33.01
CA LEU A 328 -36.17 13.78 33.06
C LEU A 328 -35.19 12.82 32.35
N LEU A 329 -34.79 13.14 31.12
CA LEU A 329 -33.80 12.37 30.37
C LEU A 329 -32.49 12.18 31.16
N LYS A 330 -31.92 13.27 31.71
CA LYS A 330 -30.71 13.20 32.54
C LYS A 330 -30.91 12.27 33.73
N THR A 331 -32.08 12.28 34.34
CA THR A 331 -32.40 11.44 35.50
C THR A 331 -32.46 9.97 35.10
N GLU A 332 -33.18 9.63 34.04
CA GLU A 332 -33.28 8.26 33.51
C GLU A 332 -31.90 7.71 33.12
N LEU A 333 -31.08 8.52 32.42
CA LEU A 333 -29.72 8.15 32.04
C LEU A 333 -28.82 7.86 33.26
N ASN A 334 -28.96 8.62 34.35
CA ASN A 334 -28.14 8.41 35.55
C ASN A 334 -28.68 7.33 36.50
N GLN A 335 -29.94 6.93 36.35
CA GLN A 335 -30.53 5.80 37.07
C GLN A 335 -30.26 4.47 36.37
N ALA A 336 -30.08 4.52 35.05
CA ALA A 336 -29.55 3.39 34.30
C ALA A 336 -28.09 3.15 34.71
N ASP A 337 -27.78 1.90 35.04
CA ASP A 337 -26.50 1.44 35.60
C ASP A 337 -25.31 1.51 34.59
N PHE A 338 -25.01 2.69 34.05
CA PHE A 338 -23.87 2.94 33.16
C PHE A 338 -22.57 3.03 33.96
N SER A 339 -21.43 2.70 33.34
CA SER A 339 -20.11 2.79 33.99
C SER A 339 -19.70 4.21 34.39
N LYS A 340 -20.29 5.24 33.78
CA LYS A 340 -20.08 6.65 34.11
C LYS A 340 -21.42 7.39 34.15
N PRO A 341 -21.56 8.43 35.01
CA PRO A 341 -22.75 9.27 35.01
C PRO A 341 -22.86 10.09 33.72
N PHE A 342 -24.09 10.41 33.34
CA PHE A 342 -24.40 11.28 32.20
C PHE A 342 -24.56 12.74 32.62
N ARG A 343 -23.89 13.62 31.85
CA ARG A 343 -24.17 15.05 31.77
C ARG A 343 -24.95 15.29 30.49
N VAL A 344 -25.92 16.21 30.54
CA VAL A 344 -26.75 16.56 29.37
C VAL A 344 -26.56 18.04 29.07
N LYS A 345 -26.18 18.35 27.84
CA LYS A 345 -26.04 19.71 27.34
C LYS A 345 -26.96 19.95 26.16
N LEU A 346 -27.55 21.15 26.15
CA LEU A 346 -28.15 21.72 24.96
C LEU A 346 -27.07 22.51 24.24
N PHE A 347 -26.96 22.37 22.93
CA PHE A 347 -25.99 23.14 22.17
C PHE A 347 -26.61 23.69 20.87
N GLU A 348 -26.11 24.85 20.47
CA GLU A 348 -26.39 25.47 19.18
C GLU A 348 -25.07 25.72 18.48
N ASN A 349 -24.96 25.23 17.24
CA ASN A 349 -23.83 25.52 16.37
C ASN A 349 -24.27 26.54 15.32
N SER A 350 -23.75 27.76 15.40
CA SER A 350 -23.89 28.79 14.36
C SER A 350 -22.53 29.02 13.69
N GLU A 351 -22.52 29.52 12.44
CA GLU A 351 -21.28 29.71 11.65
C GLU A 351 -20.18 30.55 12.34
N THR A 352 -20.49 31.23 13.45
CA THR A 352 -19.56 32.12 14.14
C THR A 352 -19.50 31.97 15.66
N ASN A 353 -20.37 31.17 16.30
CA ASN A 353 -20.38 30.98 17.75
C ASN A 353 -20.85 29.57 18.12
N TYR A 354 -20.12 28.96 19.06
CA TYR A 354 -20.46 27.72 19.74
C TYR A 354 -20.95 28.06 21.15
N GLU A 355 -22.20 27.76 21.45
CA GLU A 355 -22.79 27.98 22.77
C GLU A 355 -23.37 26.69 23.33
N GLU A 356 -23.20 26.49 24.64
CA GLU A 356 -23.68 25.33 25.37
C GLU A 356 -24.45 25.74 26.63
N PHE A 357 -25.48 24.96 26.98
CA PHE A 357 -26.18 25.04 28.25
C PHE A 357 -26.30 23.67 28.90
N GLU A 358 -25.63 23.50 30.04
CA GLU A 358 -25.68 22.25 30.80
C GLU A 358 -26.92 22.19 31.69
N ILE A 359 -27.68 21.11 31.55
CA ILE A 359 -28.83 20.80 32.38
C ILE A 359 -28.33 20.42 33.78
N GLN A 360 -28.67 21.28 34.76
CA GLN A 360 -28.38 21.05 36.19
C GLN A 360 -29.21 19.90 36.74
#